data_AF-A0A352V811-F1
#
_entry.id   AF-A0A352V811-F1
#
_cell.length_a   1.000
_cell.length_b   1.000
_cell.length_c   1.000
_cell.angle_alpha   90.00
_cell.angle_beta   90.00
_cell.angle_gamma   90.00
#
_symmetry.space_group_name_H-M   'P 1'
#
loop_
_entity.id
_entity.type
_entity.pdbx_description
1 polymer ?
#
loop_
_entity_poly.entity_id
_entity_poly.type
_entity_poly.pdbx_seq_one_letter_code
_entity_poly.pdbx_strand_id
1 'polypeptide(L)' 'EYDFSKGIRGRFYKPHKVATTIRIDNDVIIFFKKLASQEKTGYQTLLNSALREYIHQHGV' A
#
# COMPACT_ATOMS: atom_id res chain seq x y z
N GLU A 1 -23.47 -2.54 -10.79
CA GLU A 1 -22.39 -2.44 -9.79
C GLU A 1 -21.82 -3.82 -9.54
N TYR A 2 -20.50 -3.97 -9.61
CA TYR A 2 -19.84 -5.25 -9.39
C TYR A 2 -19.02 -5.13 -8.10
N ASP A 3 -19.44 -5.87 -7.08
CA ASP A 3 -18.80 -5.85 -5.76
C ASP A 3 -17.60 -6.81 -5.75
N PHE A 4 -16.40 -6.24 -5.78
CA PHE A 4 -15.12 -6.98 -5.76
C PHE A 4 -14.58 -7.24 -4.34
N SER A 5 -15.36 -7.01 -3.29
CA SER A 5 -14.94 -7.17 -1.88
C SER A 5 -14.47 -8.59 -1.52
N LYS A 6 -14.78 -9.62 -2.33
CA LYS A 6 -14.37 -11.02 -2.13
C LYS A 6 -13.33 -11.54 -3.14
N GLY A 7 -12.71 -10.65 -3.92
CA GLY A 7 -11.71 -11.03 -4.92
C GLY A 7 -10.43 -11.59 -4.32
N ILE A 8 -10.26 -12.91 -4.36
CA ILE A 8 -9.01 -13.57 -3.94
C ILE A 8 -7.93 -13.22 -4.96
N ARG A 9 -6.85 -12.56 -4.53
CA ARG A 9 -5.70 -12.22 -5.41
C ARG A 9 -5.24 -13.48 -6.13
N GLY A 10 -5.40 -13.48 -7.45
CA GLY A 10 -4.99 -14.61 -8.29
C GLY A 10 -3.51 -14.91 -8.07
N ARG A 11 -3.19 -16.21 -7.99
CA ARG A 11 -1.84 -16.81 -7.87
C ARG A 11 -0.79 -16.28 -8.85
N PHE A 12 -1.24 -15.56 -9.88
CA PHE A 12 -0.45 -14.96 -10.95
C PHE A 12 -0.26 -13.43 -10.81
N TYR A 13 -0.87 -12.78 -9.82
CA TYR A 13 -0.64 -11.36 -9.57
C TYR A 13 0.70 -11.17 -8.86
N LYS A 14 1.74 -10.88 -9.64
CA LYS A 14 2.97 -10.31 -9.11
C LYS A 14 2.82 -8.79 -9.10
N PRO A 15 2.92 -8.11 -7.94
CA PRO A 15 2.89 -6.65 -7.92
C PRO A 15 4.10 -6.13 -8.71
N HIS A 16 3.83 -5.56 -9.89
CA HIS A 16 4.84 -4.86 -10.67
C HIS A 16 5.18 -3.55 -9.95
N LYS A 17 6.22 -3.59 -9.12
CA LYS A 17 6.70 -2.41 -8.39
C LYS A 17 7.51 -1.55 -9.37
N VAL A 18 6.98 -0.40 -9.75
CA VAL A 18 7.72 0.60 -10.51
C VAL A 18 8.50 1.46 -9.53
N ALA A 19 9.80 1.64 -9.77
CA ALA A 19 10.59 2.62 -9.03
C ALA A 19 10.23 4.01 -9.56
N THR A 20 9.54 4.79 -8.74
CA THR A 20 9.13 6.16 -9.07
C THR A 20 9.54 7.09 -7.94
N THR A 21 10.01 8.29 -8.29
CA THR A 21 10.28 9.35 -7.32
C THR A 21 8.98 10.05 -6.99
N ILE A 22 8.47 9.85 -5.77
CA ILE A 22 7.31 10.58 -5.25
C ILE A 22 7.75 11.46 -4.08
N ARG A 23 7.23 12.69 -4.00
CA ARG A 23 7.44 13.54 -2.83
C ARG A 23 6.39 13.20 -1.79
N ILE A 24 6.83 12.91 -0.57
CA ILE A 24 5.98 12.65 0.58
C ILE A 24 6.46 13.54 1.72
N ASP A 25 5.52 14.04 2.51
CA ASP A 25 5.84 14.79 3.71
C ASP A 25 6.64 13.96 4.72
N ASN A 26 7.51 14.65 5.45
CA ASN A 26 8.47 14.02 6.35
C ASN A 26 7.79 13.35 7.55
N ASP A 27 6.72 13.92 8.07
CA ASP A 27 5.93 13.36 9.18
C ASP A 27 5.27 12.04 8.79
N VAL A 28 4.72 11.95 7.58
CA VAL A 28 4.15 10.72 7.02
C VAL A 28 5.22 9.63 6.92
N ILE A 29 6.40 9.95 6.38
CA ILE A 29 7.52 9.01 6.32
C ILE A 29 7.95 8.54 7.72
N ILE A 30 8.03 9.45 8.69
CA ILE A 30 8.38 9.12 10.09
C ILE A 30 7.34 8.18 10.69
N PHE A 31 6.05 8.45 10.48
CA PHE A 31 4.96 7.60 10.95
C PHE A 31 5.08 6.17 10.40
N PHE A 32 5.22 6.01 9.09
CA PHE A 32 5.35 4.68 8.48
C PHE A 32 6.64 3.97 8.86
N LYS A 33 7.74 4.69 9.11
CA LYS A 33 8.99 4.10 9.65
C LYS A 33 8.82 3.57 11.07
N LYS A 34 8.12 4.29 11.94
CA LYS A 34 7.81 3.82 13.30
C LYS A 34 6.94 2.57 13.26
N LEU A 35 5.88 2.60 12.46
CA LEU A 35 4.97 1.46 12.28
C LEU A 35 5.69 0.23 11.70
N ALA A 36 6.55 0.44 10.70
CA ALA A 36 7.40 -0.60 10.12
C ALA A 36 8.30 -1.30 11.15
N SER A 37 8.85 -0.53 12.09
CA SER A 37 9.68 -1.09 13.17
C SER A 37 8.88 -1.96 14.14
N GLN A 38 7.60 -1.66 14.34
CA GLN A 38 6.71 -2.45 15.21
C GLN A 38 6.27 -3.74 14.51
N GLU A 39 5.88 -3.63 13.23
CA GLU A 39 5.36 -4.72 12.40
C GLU A 39 6.44 -5.59 11.75
N LYS A 40 7.74 -5.34 12.03
CA LYS A 40 8.91 -6.00 11.43
C LYS A 40 8.84 -6.10 9.89
N THR A 41 8.26 -5.09 9.26
CA THR A 41 7.96 -5.04 7.83
C THR A 41 8.57 -3.77 7.23
N GLY A 42 8.86 -3.75 5.92
CA GLY A 42 9.40 -2.55 5.26
C GLY A 42 8.37 -1.41 5.21
N TYR A 43 8.79 -0.17 5.54
CA TYR A 43 7.92 1.02 5.49
C TYR A 43 7.30 1.25 4.11
N GLN A 44 8.02 0.94 3.03
CA GLN A 44 7.49 1.03 1.66
C GLN A 44 6.36 0.02 1.40
N THR A 45 6.40 -1.15 2.04
CA THR A 45 5.33 -2.15 1.93
C THR A 45 4.07 -1.68 2.63
N LEU A 46 4.21 -1.09 3.82
CA LEU A 46 3.09 -0.52 4.57
C LEU A 46 2.48 0.68 3.83
N LEU A 47 3.32 1.60 3.37
CA LEU A 47 2.90 2.76 2.58
C LEU A 47 2.13 2.32 1.33
N ASN A 48 2.65 1.36 0.57
CA ASN A 48 1.96 0.82 -0.61
C ASN A 48 0.64 0.12 -0.25
N SER A 49 0.56 -0.51 0.92
CA SER A 49 -0.68 -1.16 1.37
C SER A 49 -1.74 -0.11 1.71
N ALA A 50 -1.36 0.94 2.43
CA ALA A 50 -2.24 2.08 2.74
C ALA A 50 -2.74 2.79 1.47
N LEU A 51 -1.86 3.01 0.49
CA LEU A 51 -2.26 3.58 -0.81
C LEU A 51 -3.25 2.68 -1.55
N ARG A 52 -3.07 1.36 -1.49
CA ARG A 52 -4.01 0.41 -2.09
C ARG A 52 -5.36 0.41 -1.36
N GLU A 53 -5.37 0.44 -0.04
CA GLU A 53 -6.62 0.56 0.74
C GLU A 53 -7.36 1.85 0.41
N TYR A 54 -6.65 2.97 0.29
CA TYR A 54 -7.24 4.23 -0.13
C TYR A 54 -7.90 4.11 -1.53
N ILE A 55 -7.20 3.49 -2.49
CA ILE A 55 -7.75 3.22 -3.83
C ILE A 55 -8.97 2.29 -3.75
N HIS A 56 -8.97 1.27 -2.90
CA HIS A 56 -10.13 0.39 -2.73
C HIS A 56 -11.33 1.10 -2.11
N GLN A 57 -11.10 2.07 -1.22
CA GLN A 57 -12.16 2.83 -0.56
C GLN A 57 -12.73 3.96 -1.42
N HIS A 58 -11.91 4.53 -2.33
CA HIS A 58 -12.28 5.72 -3.11
C HIS A 58 -12.35 5.47 -4.63
N GLY A 59 -11.88 4.31 -5.09
CA GLY A 59 -11.93 3.88 -6.48
C GLY A 59 -13.23 3.13 -6.75
N VAL A 60 -13.97 3.63 -7.74
CA VAL A 60 -15.22 3.06 -8.28
C VAL A 60 -14.99 1.67 -8.89
#